data_AF-A0A9P6FK30-F1
#
_entry.id   AF-A0A9P6FK30-F1
#
_cell.length_a   1.000
_cell.length_b   1.000
_cell.length_c   1.000
_cell.angle_alpha   90.00
_cell.angle_beta   90.00
_cell.angle_gamma   90.00
#
_symmetry.space_group_name_H-M   'P 1'
#
loop_
_entity.id
_entity.type
_entity.pdbx_description
1 polymer ?
#
loop_
_entity_poly.entity_id
_entity_poly.type
_entity_poly.pdbx_seq_one_letter_code
_entity_poly.pdbx_strand_id
1 'polypeptide(L)'
;MDPVQLGPLREKQGPPEKRSKRIRQRLWFSLTTVEKLFPSLSTWKQPSHQSQEQDRVMDREQTRSQKPFSASRFIVQDPSQSVLDSTDFVDDPSDQEKEKEKERELLEKECLQHLLRPPYGPNVLGVPIYENDSMTLQSFRDEPEPDAKTPLRLWYKKAATSDALPEEGLVVGNGQTQVLVGGGINVERLLLHNPSCWSGGPHDFQVTNADGDGDDKDRGYRGGNIAEDEAPQRQQTLKEYREKMVEKHGAVVAKDPIVKRLMGKEDGFGAAAPFGELVVEELHPFSRVSDYRRQLDLATGVVNVTWTADGVSYSREHYCSAPDSVCVMRIRGSKPKSVNIKISLWTPHEAEYTNVHNKLGIHGHLRSNNLTIDAQAAVKADGASGVSMSNSQQVILMAFDTATVYYSTATGWNAAGYPGFEDKDPHDLLSTTVTKASEAFLPDLLQKYTDDYSKLYNSFELRFDRAEGTEEEKENVLRWTTDELLQSIKDGHASEAEKAYFDMLMVQYSRYLLIAMSRPGSLPISGSRFWTPEEAALVDRP
;
A
#
# COMPACT_ATOMS: atom_id res chain seq x y z
N MET A 1 -39.02 -43.09 -20.15
CA MET A 1 -38.01 -42.74 -19.13
C MET A 1 -38.54 -41.51 -18.45
N ASP A 2 -39.18 -41.72 -17.30
CA ASP A 2 -39.60 -40.67 -16.36
C ASP A 2 -38.90 -40.94 -15.02
N PRO A 3 -38.67 -39.90 -14.20
CA PRO A 3 -37.55 -39.85 -13.26
C PRO A 3 -37.87 -40.47 -11.90
N VAL A 4 -36.88 -41.14 -11.33
CA VAL A 4 -36.93 -41.71 -9.98
C VAL A 4 -36.74 -40.60 -8.93
N GLN A 5 -37.76 -40.39 -8.11
CA GLN A 5 -37.66 -39.64 -6.85
C GLN A 5 -36.91 -40.48 -5.80
N LEU A 6 -35.87 -39.91 -5.19
CA LEU A 6 -35.23 -40.43 -3.97
C LEU A 6 -35.53 -39.48 -2.80
N GLY A 7 -36.19 -40.01 -1.77
CA GLY A 7 -36.54 -39.32 -0.53
C GLY A 7 -35.37 -39.17 0.45
N PRO A 8 -35.61 -38.53 1.62
CA PRO A 8 -34.56 -38.00 2.48
C PRO A 8 -33.85 -39.08 3.31
N LEU A 9 -32.53 -38.94 3.44
CA LEU A 9 -31.68 -39.80 4.27
C LEU A 9 -31.85 -39.45 5.75
N ARG A 10 -32.29 -40.45 6.53
CA ARG A 10 -32.34 -40.43 8.00
C ARG A 10 -30.92 -40.55 8.60
N GLU A 11 -30.59 -39.63 9.50
CA GLU A 11 -29.47 -39.72 10.43
C GLU A 11 -29.60 -40.96 11.33
N LYS A 12 -28.50 -41.71 11.48
CA LYS A 12 -28.33 -42.72 12.54
C LYS A 12 -27.33 -42.19 13.57
N GLN A 13 -27.82 -41.97 14.79
CA GLN A 13 -27.01 -41.69 15.98
C GLN A 13 -26.23 -42.95 16.40
N GLY A 14 -24.93 -42.78 16.65
CA GLY A 14 -24.05 -43.75 17.32
C GLY A 14 -23.61 -43.25 18.70
N PRO A 15 -23.20 -44.14 19.63
CA PRO A 15 -23.11 -43.86 21.07
C PRO A 15 -21.80 -43.14 21.47
N PRO A 16 -21.73 -42.55 22.68
CA PRO A 16 -20.67 -41.62 23.06
C PRO A 16 -19.55 -42.31 23.84
N GLU A 17 -18.28 -42.17 23.43
CA GLU A 17 -17.15 -42.37 24.35
C GLU A 17 -15.90 -41.52 24.04
N LYS A 18 -15.48 -40.81 25.10
CA LYS A 18 -14.11 -40.59 25.61
C LYS A 18 -13.18 -39.57 24.93
N ARG A 19 -12.96 -38.49 25.69
CA ARG A 19 -11.80 -37.57 25.75
C ARG A 19 -10.53 -38.09 25.03
N SER A 20 -10.16 -37.46 23.92
CA SER A 20 -8.82 -37.59 23.35
C SER A 20 -7.90 -36.48 23.87
N LYS A 21 -6.76 -36.89 24.42
CA LYS A 21 -5.63 -36.01 24.76
C LYS A 21 -5.06 -35.45 23.46
N ARG A 22 -4.88 -34.12 23.39
CA ARG A 22 -4.13 -33.45 22.31
C ARG A 22 -2.67 -33.94 22.35
N ILE A 23 -2.29 -34.78 21.39
CA ILE A 23 -0.89 -35.07 21.10
C ILE A 23 -0.38 -33.95 20.17
N ARG A 24 0.49 -33.08 20.68
CA ARG A 24 1.32 -32.20 19.84
C ARG A 24 2.39 -33.09 19.19
N GLN A 25 2.30 -33.32 17.89
CA GLN A 25 3.43 -33.91 17.15
C GLN A 25 4.49 -32.81 16.96
N ARG A 26 5.59 -32.92 17.72
CA ARG A 26 6.86 -32.25 17.41
C ARG A 26 7.60 -33.15 16.42
N LEU A 27 7.75 -32.72 15.18
CA LEU A 27 8.62 -33.37 14.22
C LEU A 27 10.04 -32.84 14.45
N TRP A 28 10.93 -33.70 14.95
CA TRP A 28 12.37 -33.49 14.95
C TRP A 28 12.93 -34.11 13.67
N PHE A 29 13.57 -33.31 12.82
CA PHE A 29 14.36 -33.83 11.71
C PHE A 29 15.85 -33.67 12.03
N SER A 30 16.52 -34.81 12.22
CA SER A 30 17.98 -34.90 12.17
C SER A 30 18.43 -34.85 10.70
N LEU A 31 19.49 -34.09 10.40
CA LEU A 31 20.05 -33.88 9.05
C LEU A 31 20.33 -35.20 8.28
N THR A 32 20.47 -36.34 8.96
CA THR A 32 20.74 -37.64 8.34
C THR A 32 19.50 -38.37 7.78
N THR A 33 18.28 -37.85 7.96
CA THR A 33 17.05 -38.53 7.53
C THR A 33 16.52 -38.05 6.18
N VAL A 34 16.94 -36.87 5.70
CA VAL A 34 16.47 -36.30 4.42
C VAL A 34 17.16 -36.96 3.21
N GLU A 35 18.39 -37.46 3.35
CA GLU A 35 19.13 -38.10 2.25
C GLU A 35 18.61 -39.50 1.86
N LYS A 36 17.74 -40.12 2.67
CA LYS A 36 17.20 -41.47 2.37
C LYS A 36 15.85 -41.47 1.65
N LEU A 37 15.20 -40.32 1.49
CA LEU A 37 13.89 -40.22 0.85
C LEU A 37 13.92 -39.76 -0.62
N PHE A 38 15.09 -39.35 -1.15
CA PHE A 38 15.24 -38.90 -2.55
C PHE A 38 16.59 -39.34 -3.15
N PRO A 39 16.70 -40.52 -3.80
CA PRO A 39 17.98 -41.01 -4.32
C PRO A 39 18.41 -40.43 -5.68
N SER A 40 17.85 -39.31 -6.16
CA SER A 40 18.12 -38.79 -7.51
C SER A 40 18.57 -37.32 -7.59
N LEU A 41 19.23 -36.79 -6.55
CA LEU A 41 19.80 -35.43 -6.59
C LEU A 41 21.33 -35.39 -6.40
N SER A 42 22.03 -36.49 -6.73
CA SER A 42 23.50 -36.54 -6.71
C SER A 42 24.10 -36.71 -8.11
N THR A 43 23.73 -35.83 -9.04
CA THR A 43 24.63 -35.39 -10.12
C THR A 43 24.11 -34.05 -10.57
N TRP A 44 24.87 -32.98 -10.30
CA TRP A 44 25.00 -31.75 -11.08
C TRP A 44 25.88 -30.81 -10.24
N LYS A 45 27.19 -30.95 -10.42
CA LYS A 45 28.18 -29.97 -9.98
C LYS A 45 28.01 -28.73 -10.85
N GLN A 46 27.78 -27.56 -10.25
CA GLN A 46 27.95 -26.29 -10.94
C GLN A 46 29.44 -26.06 -11.26
N PRO A 47 29.80 -25.60 -12.46
CA PRO A 47 31.09 -24.97 -12.69
C PRO A 47 31.04 -23.50 -12.27
N SER A 48 32.05 -23.11 -11.50
CA SER A 48 32.45 -21.73 -11.22
C SER A 48 32.90 -21.02 -12.50
N HIS A 49 32.39 -19.81 -12.77
CA HIS A 49 33.01 -18.88 -13.72
C HIS A 49 33.31 -17.53 -13.04
N GLN A 50 34.57 -17.40 -12.60
CA GLN A 50 35.29 -16.14 -12.57
C GLN A 50 36.50 -16.30 -13.51
N SER A 51 36.81 -15.23 -14.26
CA SER A 51 37.94 -15.02 -15.18
C SER A 51 37.94 -15.77 -16.52
N GLN A 52 37.82 -15.03 -17.62
CA GLN A 52 38.87 -14.87 -18.65
C GLN A 52 38.31 -14.19 -19.92
N GLU A 53 38.49 -12.88 -20.02
CA GLU A 53 38.75 -12.20 -21.30
C GLU A 53 39.93 -11.23 -21.09
N GLN A 54 41.08 -11.83 -20.80
CA GLN A 54 42.40 -11.33 -21.17
C GLN A 54 43.11 -12.54 -21.80
N ASP A 55 43.02 -12.64 -23.13
CA ASP A 55 44.02 -13.25 -24.02
C ASP A 55 43.50 -13.28 -25.46
N ARG A 56 43.45 -12.10 -26.09
CA ARG A 56 43.62 -11.94 -27.54
C ARG A 56 44.48 -10.71 -27.81
N VAL A 57 45.76 -10.82 -27.49
CA VAL A 57 46.82 -9.99 -28.06
C VAL A 57 47.91 -10.95 -28.53
N MET A 58 47.92 -11.28 -29.82
CA MET A 58 49.10 -11.72 -30.59
C MET A 58 48.70 -11.74 -32.08
N ASP A 59 48.81 -10.57 -32.73
CA ASP A 59 49.32 -10.36 -34.10
C ASP A 59 48.77 -9.05 -34.67
N ARG A 60 49.53 -7.97 -34.47
CA ARG A 60 49.94 -7.02 -35.52
C ARG A 60 50.79 -5.92 -34.89
N GLU A 61 52.09 -6.15 -34.91
CA GLU A 61 53.11 -5.11 -34.84
C GLU A 61 53.08 -4.21 -36.10
N GLN A 62 53.77 -3.07 -35.98
CA GLN A 62 54.05 -1.97 -36.93
C GLN A 62 52.98 -0.85 -36.88
N THR A 63 53.24 0.41 -36.50
CA THR A 63 54.45 1.25 -36.43
C THR A 63 54.07 2.53 -35.65
N ARG A 64 54.72 2.86 -34.52
CA ARG A 64 55.76 3.90 -34.30
C ARG A 64 55.33 5.39 -34.36
N SER A 65 55.54 6.12 -33.24
CA SER A 65 56.08 7.51 -33.10
C SER A 65 55.31 8.39 -32.07
N GLN A 66 55.76 8.47 -30.80
CA GLN A 66 56.54 9.56 -30.14
C GLN A 66 55.76 10.82 -29.64
N LYS A 67 55.51 10.87 -28.30
CA LYS A 67 55.99 11.85 -27.26
C LYS A 67 55.64 13.40 -27.36
N PRO A 68 55.80 14.25 -26.29
CA PRO A 68 54.80 14.59 -25.24
C PRO A 68 54.74 16.13 -24.89
N PHE A 69 54.37 16.52 -23.64
CA PHE A 69 54.36 17.84 -22.92
C PHE A 69 52.97 18.50 -22.71
N SER A 70 52.65 19.37 -21.73
CA SER A 70 53.05 19.69 -20.33
C SER A 70 52.36 21.02 -19.94
N ALA A 71 51.73 21.07 -18.75
CA ALA A 71 51.63 22.18 -17.77
C ALA A 71 51.08 23.61 -18.08
N SER A 72 50.21 24.06 -17.15
CA SER A 72 50.17 25.38 -16.45
C SER A 72 49.36 26.60 -16.94
N ARG A 73 48.45 27.03 -16.04
CA ARG A 73 48.22 28.39 -15.44
C ARG A 73 47.48 29.56 -16.14
N PHE A 74 46.55 30.15 -15.36
CA PHE A 74 46.18 31.58 -15.13
C PHE A 74 45.32 32.33 -16.18
N ILE A 75 44.12 32.86 -15.85
CA ILE A 75 43.67 34.11 -15.15
C ILE A 75 43.24 35.22 -16.14
N VAL A 76 41.95 35.63 -16.01
CA VAL A 76 41.33 36.98 -16.14
C VAL A 76 41.39 37.73 -17.48
N GLN A 77 40.23 38.16 -18.02
CA GLN A 77 39.71 39.56 -18.03
C GLN A 77 38.65 39.79 -19.15
N ASP A 78 37.49 40.33 -18.75
CA ASP A 78 36.52 41.14 -19.54
C ASP A 78 37.20 42.47 -20.00
N PRO A 79 36.61 43.48 -20.70
CA PRO A 79 35.33 43.64 -21.42
C PRO A 79 35.46 44.40 -22.78
N SER A 80 34.33 44.79 -23.41
CA SER A 80 34.05 46.10 -24.09
C SER A 80 33.24 45.96 -25.40
N GLN A 81 31.98 46.44 -25.38
CA GLN A 81 31.46 47.71 -25.98
C GLN A 81 31.21 47.68 -27.50
N SER A 82 29.93 47.76 -27.91
CA SER A 82 29.27 48.95 -28.53
C SER A 82 29.14 48.74 -30.07
N VAL A 83 28.10 49.08 -30.84
CA VAL A 83 27.24 50.27 -31.01
C VAL A 83 26.11 49.90 -32.03
N LEU A 84 24.92 50.53 -31.90
CA LEU A 84 23.86 50.96 -32.88
C LEU A 84 23.75 50.24 -34.25
N ASP A 85 22.58 49.94 -34.84
CA ASP A 85 21.51 50.88 -35.19
C ASP A 85 20.24 50.17 -35.78
N SER A 86 19.11 50.89 -35.72
CA SER A 86 17.90 50.92 -36.58
C SER A 86 17.10 49.65 -36.97
N THR A 87 15.84 49.62 -36.48
CA THR A 87 14.56 49.31 -37.16
C THR A 87 14.45 48.14 -38.13
N ASP A 88 13.66 47.12 -37.77
CA ASP A 88 12.36 46.84 -38.42
C ASP A 88 11.58 45.73 -37.69
N PHE A 89 10.28 45.96 -37.54
CA PHE A 89 9.32 45.05 -36.92
C PHE A 89 9.09 43.82 -37.82
N VAL A 90 9.35 42.62 -37.29
CA VAL A 90 8.73 41.37 -37.73
C VAL A 90 8.40 40.58 -36.46
N ASP A 91 7.11 40.39 -36.18
CA ASP A 91 6.61 39.56 -35.09
C ASP A 91 7.02 38.09 -35.30
N ASP A 92 7.86 37.57 -34.41
CA ASP A 92 8.22 36.15 -34.33
C ASP A 92 7.24 35.43 -33.36
N PRO A 93 6.55 34.35 -33.78
CA PRO A 93 5.59 33.61 -32.95
C PRO A 93 6.18 33.01 -31.66
N SER A 94 7.52 32.99 -31.51
CA SER A 94 8.21 32.39 -30.36
C SER A 94 8.31 33.30 -29.12
N ASP A 95 7.98 34.59 -29.21
CA ASP A 95 8.04 35.51 -28.07
C ASP A 95 6.71 35.61 -27.31
N GLN A 96 5.56 35.44 -27.98
CA GLN A 96 4.25 35.37 -27.30
C GLN A 96 4.12 34.13 -26.39
N GLU A 97 4.82 33.05 -26.71
CA GLU A 97 4.78 31.81 -25.93
C GLU A 97 5.61 31.95 -24.65
N LYS A 98 6.76 32.63 -24.72
CA LYS A 98 7.59 32.96 -23.54
C LYS A 98 6.96 34.01 -22.63
N GLU A 99 6.20 34.94 -23.19
CA GLU A 99 5.49 35.95 -22.39
C GLU A 99 4.28 35.34 -21.66
N LYS A 100 3.55 34.42 -22.32
CA LYS A 100 2.49 33.63 -21.69
C LYS A 100 3.02 32.69 -20.60
N GLU A 101 4.21 32.11 -20.79
CA GLU A 101 4.84 31.25 -19.79
C GLU A 101 5.29 32.05 -18.55
N LYS A 102 5.81 33.26 -18.73
CA LYS A 102 6.11 34.19 -17.62
C LYS A 102 4.86 34.70 -16.90
N GLU A 103 3.76 34.97 -17.61
CA GLU A 103 2.48 35.31 -16.98
C GLU A 103 1.92 34.12 -16.19
N ARG A 104 2.08 32.89 -16.68
CA ARG A 104 1.67 31.67 -15.97
C ARG A 104 2.46 31.48 -14.67
N GLU A 105 3.79 31.66 -14.71
CA GLU A 105 4.64 31.58 -13.52
C GLU A 105 4.34 32.70 -12.50
N LEU A 106 3.97 33.89 -12.96
CA LEU A 106 3.58 35.01 -12.10
C LEU A 106 2.22 34.76 -11.42
N LEU A 107 1.24 34.23 -12.16
CA LEU A 107 -0.06 33.81 -11.64
C LEU A 107 0.06 32.64 -10.64
N GLU A 108 0.97 31.69 -10.88
CA GLU A 108 1.22 30.58 -9.96
C GLU A 108 1.87 31.07 -8.65
N LYS A 109 2.77 32.06 -8.73
CA LYS A 109 3.37 32.73 -7.56
C LYS A 109 2.36 33.59 -6.78
N GLU A 110 1.47 34.30 -7.45
CA GLU A 110 0.43 35.10 -6.80
C GLU A 110 -0.64 34.20 -6.13
N CYS A 111 -1.02 33.08 -6.78
CA CYS A 111 -1.90 32.07 -6.18
C CYS A 111 -1.27 31.41 -4.94
N LEU A 112 0.03 31.13 -4.94
CA LEU A 112 0.75 30.59 -3.77
C LEU A 112 0.90 31.61 -2.63
N GLN A 113 0.95 32.91 -2.91
CA GLN A 113 0.99 33.95 -1.87
C GLN A 113 -0.38 34.26 -1.25
N HIS A 114 -1.48 34.00 -1.97
CA HIS A 114 -2.83 34.20 -1.46
C HIS A 114 -3.36 33.05 -0.57
N LEU A 115 -2.72 31.88 -0.59
CA LEU A 115 -3.04 30.74 0.29
C LEU A 115 -2.39 30.83 1.70
N LEU A 116 -1.60 31.86 1.99
CA LEU A 116 -0.80 31.98 3.23
C LEU A 116 -1.07 33.23 4.09
N ARG A 117 -2.29 33.79 4.07
CA ARG A 117 -2.67 34.87 5.01
C ARG A 117 -3.91 34.52 5.87
N PRO A 118 -3.81 34.50 7.21
CA PRO A 118 -4.97 34.49 8.09
C PRO A 118 -5.50 35.93 8.29
N PRO A 119 -6.82 36.14 8.50
CA PRO A 119 -7.34 37.45 8.85
C PRO A 119 -7.28 37.69 10.39
N TYR A 120 -6.54 38.74 10.78
CA TYR A 120 -6.64 39.67 11.94
C TYR A 120 -6.83 39.09 13.37
N GLY A 121 -6.21 39.54 14.46
CA GLY A 121 -5.49 40.75 14.91
C GLY A 121 -5.57 40.78 16.47
N PRO A 122 -4.73 41.55 17.20
CA PRO A 122 -4.30 41.22 18.57
C PRO A 122 -5.07 41.92 19.71
N ASN A 123 -5.23 41.25 20.86
CA ASN A 123 -4.90 41.72 22.23
C ASN A 123 -5.50 40.80 23.31
N VAL A 124 -4.68 40.15 24.15
CA VAL A 124 -4.20 40.51 25.51
C VAL A 124 -5.16 40.10 26.65
N LEU A 125 -4.55 39.42 27.65
CA LEU A 125 -4.92 39.08 29.05
C LEU A 125 -4.81 37.54 29.22
N GLY A 126 -3.94 36.93 30.03
CA GLY A 126 -3.24 37.34 31.23
C GLY A 126 -3.62 36.39 32.38
N VAL A 127 -2.61 35.71 32.96
CA VAL A 127 -2.59 35.09 34.33
C VAL A 127 -3.16 33.64 34.48
N PRO A 128 -2.67 32.77 35.40
CA PRO A 128 -1.30 32.45 35.85
C PRO A 128 -0.93 30.95 35.70
N ILE A 129 0.35 30.66 35.93
CA ILE A 129 0.95 29.32 36.07
C ILE A 129 0.57 28.73 37.44
N TYR A 130 0.13 27.47 37.47
CA TYR A 130 0.17 26.63 38.68
C TYR A 130 1.01 25.39 38.42
N GLU A 131 2.01 25.21 39.29
CA GLU A 131 2.89 24.05 39.39
C GLU A 131 2.17 22.82 39.99
N ASN A 132 2.68 21.66 39.57
CA ASN A 132 2.64 20.34 40.22
C ASN A 132 1.27 19.65 40.39
N ASP A 133 1.08 18.58 39.64
CA ASP A 133 1.24 17.24 40.23
C ASP A 133 1.60 16.21 39.16
N SER A 134 2.71 15.50 39.40
CA SER A 134 3.20 14.39 38.59
C SER A 134 2.28 13.19 38.76
N MET A 135 1.32 13.04 37.85
CA MET A 135 0.63 11.77 37.65
C MET A 135 1.37 10.96 36.59
N THR A 136 2.14 10.00 37.09
CA THR A 136 2.76 8.92 36.31
C THR A 136 1.69 8.23 35.47
N LEU A 137 1.84 8.25 34.15
CA LEU A 137 1.03 7.46 33.23
C LEU A 137 1.29 5.98 33.52
N GLN A 138 0.37 5.34 34.25
CA GLN A 138 0.29 3.88 34.23
C GLN A 138 -0.17 3.46 32.83
N SER A 139 0.76 2.89 32.07
CA SER A 139 0.49 2.11 30.87
C SER A 139 -0.54 1.03 31.22
N PHE A 140 -1.75 1.11 30.67
CA PHE A 140 -2.76 0.07 30.80
C PHE A 140 -2.43 -1.12 29.91
N ARG A 141 -1.44 -1.87 30.36
CA ARG A 141 -1.37 -3.34 30.49
C ARG A 141 0.01 -3.57 31.11
N ASP A 142 0.03 -4.22 32.28
CA ASP A 142 1.15 -5.11 32.58
C ASP A 142 1.31 -5.97 31.31
N GLU A 143 2.43 -5.79 30.61
CA GLU A 143 2.76 -6.69 29.53
C GLU A 143 2.61 -8.10 30.10
N PRO A 144 1.83 -9.00 29.47
CA PRO A 144 1.93 -10.40 29.88
C PRO A 144 3.38 -10.75 29.66
N GLU A 145 4.15 -10.97 30.74
CA GLU A 145 5.57 -11.33 30.61
C GLU A 145 5.67 -12.42 29.55
N PRO A 146 6.22 -12.09 28.37
CA PRO A 146 6.21 -13.04 27.29
C PRO A 146 7.28 -14.06 27.67
N ASP A 147 6.84 -15.26 28.02
CA ASP A 147 7.60 -16.50 27.90
C ASP A 147 8.59 -16.36 26.74
N ALA A 148 9.88 -16.17 27.05
CA ALA A 148 11.02 -15.83 26.18
C ALA A 148 10.78 -15.89 24.66
N LYS A 149 9.98 -14.96 24.13
CA LYS A 149 9.63 -14.85 22.70
C LYS A 149 10.18 -13.52 22.22
N THR A 150 11.19 -13.54 21.36
CA THR A 150 11.62 -12.35 20.62
C THR A 150 10.43 -11.87 19.76
N PRO A 151 9.81 -10.72 20.05
CA PRO A 151 8.65 -10.26 19.30
C PRO A 151 9.09 -9.88 17.88
N LEU A 152 8.47 -10.48 16.86
CA LEU A 152 8.74 -10.15 15.46
C LEU A 152 7.98 -8.88 15.09
N ARG A 153 8.74 -7.83 14.78
CA ARG A 153 8.20 -6.52 14.41
C ARG A 153 8.98 -5.90 13.26
N LEU A 154 8.26 -5.20 12.40
CA LEU A 154 8.86 -4.19 11.52
C LEU A 154 8.82 -2.87 12.28
N TRP A 155 9.93 -2.15 12.43
CA TRP A 155 9.93 -0.89 13.17
C TRP A 155 11.01 0.08 12.71
N TYR A 156 10.71 1.37 12.84
CA TYR A 156 11.47 2.46 12.23
C TYR A 156 11.48 3.70 13.12
N LYS A 157 12.55 4.50 13.02
CA LYS A 157 12.73 5.78 13.74
C LYS A 157 12.31 7.02 12.94
N LYS A 158 11.74 6.83 11.75
CA LYS A 158 11.27 7.91 10.87
C LYS A 158 9.91 7.58 10.26
N ALA A 159 9.11 8.59 10.00
CA ALA A 159 7.88 8.47 9.21
C ALA A 159 8.22 8.16 7.75
N ALA A 160 7.27 7.56 7.03
CA ALA A 160 7.39 7.43 5.58
C ALA A 160 7.35 8.81 4.92
N THR A 161 8.18 9.05 3.90
CA THR A 161 8.07 10.26 3.08
C THR A 161 6.92 10.15 2.09
N SER A 162 6.33 11.29 1.68
CA SER A 162 5.15 11.26 0.79
C SER A 162 5.42 10.63 -0.58
N ASP A 163 6.64 10.79 -1.09
CA ASP A 163 7.12 10.25 -2.36
C ASP A 163 7.53 8.77 -2.30
N ALA A 164 7.86 8.25 -1.10
CA ALA A 164 8.26 6.86 -0.88
C ALA A 164 7.25 6.09 -0.01
N LEU A 165 6.00 6.58 0.08
CA LEU A 165 4.93 5.93 0.84
C LEU A 165 4.77 4.45 0.48
N PRO A 166 4.69 4.06 -0.82
CA PRO A 166 4.60 2.66 -1.24
C PRO A 166 5.73 1.76 -0.73
N GLU A 167 6.95 2.28 -0.62
CA GLU A 167 8.14 1.56 -0.19
C GLU A 167 8.31 1.54 1.34
N GLU A 168 7.96 2.63 2.01
CA GLU A 168 8.25 2.84 3.42
C GLU A 168 7.06 2.57 4.35
N GLY A 169 5.83 2.62 3.83
CA GLY A 169 4.61 2.51 4.62
C GLY A 169 4.38 1.13 5.25
N LEU A 170 3.59 1.09 6.32
CA LEU A 170 3.18 -0.15 6.98
C LEU A 170 1.78 -0.55 6.53
N VAL A 171 1.64 -1.74 5.97
CA VAL A 171 0.35 -2.26 5.52
C VAL A 171 -0.49 -2.68 6.72
N VAL A 172 -1.79 -2.36 6.70
CA VAL A 172 -2.85 -3.05 7.46
C VAL A 172 -4.01 -3.35 6.52
N GLY A 173 -4.79 -4.39 6.79
CA GLY A 173 -5.91 -4.75 5.92
C GLY A 173 -6.77 -5.88 6.46
N ASN A 174 -7.96 -6.02 5.88
CA ASN A 174 -8.90 -7.09 6.19
C ASN A 174 -9.31 -7.92 4.95
N GLY A 175 -8.50 -7.89 3.90
CA GLY A 175 -8.79 -8.46 2.59
C GLY A 175 -9.48 -7.45 1.66
N GLN A 176 -10.58 -6.86 2.09
CA GLN A 176 -11.36 -5.91 1.28
C GLN A 176 -10.81 -4.49 1.36
N THR A 177 -10.76 -3.89 2.55
CA THR A 177 -10.09 -2.61 2.76
C THR A 177 -8.64 -2.87 3.11
N GLN A 178 -7.75 -2.31 2.31
CA GLN A 178 -6.31 -2.39 2.45
C GLN A 178 -5.76 -0.98 2.59
N VAL A 179 -4.83 -0.78 3.52
CA VAL A 179 -4.35 0.54 3.91
C VAL A 179 -2.86 0.52 4.05
N LEU A 180 -2.20 1.53 3.49
CA LEU A 180 -0.80 1.81 3.75
C LEU A 180 -0.68 2.98 4.72
N VAL A 181 -0.08 2.74 5.89
CA VAL A 181 0.08 3.71 6.98
C VAL A 181 1.43 4.39 6.87
N GLY A 182 1.46 5.72 6.76
CA GLY A 182 2.69 6.50 6.64
C GLY A 182 3.40 6.79 7.96
N GLY A 183 2.65 7.00 9.04
CA GLY A 183 3.19 7.38 10.35
C GLY A 183 3.67 8.84 10.46
N GLY A 184 3.25 9.72 9.55
CA GLY A 184 3.62 11.13 9.55
C GLY A 184 3.06 11.88 10.76
N ILE A 185 3.85 12.77 11.36
CA ILE A 185 3.53 13.41 12.65
C ILE A 185 2.54 14.56 12.51
N ASN A 186 2.86 15.54 11.65
CA ASN A 186 1.98 16.68 11.39
C ASN A 186 0.90 16.34 10.34
N VAL A 187 1.20 15.40 9.44
CA VAL A 187 0.31 14.94 8.38
C VAL A 187 0.44 13.42 8.30
N GLU A 188 -0.60 12.70 8.71
CA GLU A 188 -0.76 11.29 8.42
C GLU A 188 -1.43 11.11 7.07
N ARG A 189 -0.86 10.20 6.27
CA ARG A 189 -1.51 9.74 5.04
C ARG A 189 -1.77 8.24 5.17
N LEU A 190 -3.05 7.88 5.06
CA LEU A 190 -3.50 6.50 4.93
C LEU A 190 -3.92 6.30 3.47
N LEU A 191 -3.07 5.64 2.68
CA LEU A 191 -3.41 5.32 1.30
C LEU A 191 -4.41 4.18 1.31
N LEU A 192 -5.60 4.42 0.76
CA LEU A 192 -6.68 3.44 0.71
C LEU A 192 -6.56 2.63 -0.58
N HIS A 193 -6.80 1.33 -0.46
CA HIS A 193 -6.91 0.41 -1.57
C HIS A 193 -8.08 -0.55 -1.33
N ASN A 194 -8.72 -0.95 -2.42
CA ASN A 194 -9.70 -2.02 -2.45
C ASN A 194 -9.38 -2.90 -3.66
N PRO A 195 -9.19 -4.23 -3.49
CA PRO A 195 -8.71 -5.08 -4.57
C PRO A 195 -9.71 -5.25 -5.72
N SER A 196 -10.98 -4.85 -5.56
CA SER A 196 -11.98 -4.82 -6.64
C SER A 196 -12.10 -3.46 -7.34
N CYS A 197 -11.29 -2.47 -6.96
CA CYS A 197 -11.19 -1.18 -7.65
C CYS A 197 -10.31 -1.31 -8.89
N TRP A 198 -10.92 -1.74 -10.00
CA TRP A 198 -10.24 -2.01 -11.27
C TRP A 198 -10.93 -1.31 -12.42
N SER A 199 -10.13 -0.77 -13.35
CA SER A 199 -10.60 -0.29 -14.65
C SER A 199 -10.85 -1.46 -15.60
N GLY A 200 -11.34 -1.16 -16.82
CA GLY A 200 -11.64 -2.15 -17.85
C GLY A 200 -12.92 -2.94 -17.58
N GLY A 201 -13.06 -4.08 -18.25
CA GLY A 201 -14.26 -4.91 -18.15
C GLY A 201 -15.40 -4.45 -19.08
N PRO A 202 -16.62 -4.95 -18.86
CA PRO A 202 -17.75 -4.86 -19.80
C PRO A 202 -18.28 -3.46 -20.09
N HIS A 203 -18.06 -2.48 -19.22
CA HIS A 203 -18.55 -1.11 -19.40
C HIS A 203 -17.74 -0.26 -20.39
N ASP A 204 -16.51 -0.66 -20.69
CA ASP A 204 -15.56 0.12 -21.50
C ASP A 204 -15.88 0.09 -23.03
N PHE A 205 -16.92 -0.65 -23.45
CA PHE A 205 -17.11 -1.02 -24.87
C PHE A 205 -18.37 -0.49 -25.53
N GLN A 206 -19.05 0.49 -24.95
CA GLN A 206 -19.99 1.30 -25.72
C GLN A 206 -19.23 2.31 -26.57
N VAL A 207 -18.41 1.82 -27.51
CA VAL A 207 -17.85 2.64 -28.58
C VAL A 207 -19.03 3.05 -29.47
N THR A 208 -19.57 4.24 -29.24
CA THR A 208 -20.26 4.95 -30.31
C THR A 208 -19.21 5.22 -31.37
N ASN A 209 -19.30 4.56 -32.53
CA ASN A 209 -18.49 4.93 -33.68
C ASN A 209 -18.63 6.45 -33.91
N ALA A 210 -17.55 7.13 -34.30
CA ALA A 210 -17.55 8.57 -34.62
C ALA A 210 -18.57 8.96 -35.71
N ASP A 211 -19.14 7.97 -36.39
CA ASP A 211 -20.08 8.11 -37.50
C ASP A 211 -21.56 8.00 -37.07
N GLY A 212 -21.87 7.80 -35.78
CA GLY A 212 -23.25 7.83 -35.27
C GLY A 212 -24.18 6.69 -35.74
N ASP A 213 -23.70 5.79 -36.59
CA ASP A 213 -24.46 4.66 -37.10
C ASP A 213 -24.13 3.37 -36.33
N GLY A 214 -25.09 2.95 -35.51
CA GLY A 214 -25.41 1.54 -35.24
C GLY A 214 -24.54 0.82 -34.20
N ASP A 215 -25.14 0.56 -33.03
CA ASP A 215 -25.22 -0.76 -32.38
C ASP A 215 -24.23 -1.83 -32.90
N ASP A 216 -22.93 -1.69 -32.63
CA ASP A 216 -22.01 -2.83 -32.72
C ASP A 216 -22.14 -3.69 -31.46
N LYS A 217 -23.33 -4.28 -31.29
CA LYS A 217 -23.65 -5.18 -30.18
C LYS A 217 -22.79 -6.45 -30.16
N ASP A 218 -22.04 -6.71 -31.24
CA ASP A 218 -21.13 -7.85 -31.38
C ASP A 218 -19.68 -7.55 -30.94
N ARG A 219 -19.34 -6.27 -30.65
CA ARG A 219 -18.05 -5.86 -30.07
C ARG A 219 -18.10 -5.61 -28.55
N GLY A 220 -18.93 -6.37 -27.82
CA GLY A 220 -18.89 -6.37 -26.35
C GLY A 220 -17.53 -6.79 -25.79
N TYR A 221 -17.29 -6.53 -24.49
CA TYR A 221 -16.09 -7.01 -23.81
C TYR A 221 -15.98 -8.54 -23.90
N ARG A 222 -14.86 -9.02 -24.46
CA ARG A 222 -14.60 -10.45 -24.65
C ARG A 222 -13.51 -10.99 -23.74
N GLY A 223 -13.02 -10.19 -22.77
CA GLY A 223 -11.89 -10.58 -21.92
C GLY A 223 -10.65 -10.95 -22.73
N GLY A 224 -10.41 -10.22 -23.83
CA GLY A 224 -9.32 -10.49 -24.78
C GLY A 224 -9.55 -11.60 -25.80
N ASN A 225 -10.68 -12.30 -25.77
CA ASN A 225 -10.99 -13.31 -26.78
C ASN A 225 -11.31 -12.65 -28.13
N ILE A 226 -10.83 -13.25 -29.22
CA ILE A 226 -11.18 -12.81 -30.58
C ILE A 226 -12.64 -13.08 -30.91
N ALA A 227 -13.11 -12.36 -31.93
CA ALA A 227 -14.40 -12.52 -32.57
C ALA A 227 -14.65 -13.97 -33.05
N GLU A 228 -15.91 -14.43 -33.03
CA GLU A 228 -16.23 -15.84 -33.34
C GLU A 228 -16.02 -16.15 -34.83
N ASP A 229 -16.25 -15.16 -35.69
CA ASP A 229 -15.95 -15.17 -37.13
C ASP A 229 -14.43 -15.20 -37.42
N GLU A 230 -13.59 -14.70 -36.52
CA GLU A 230 -12.13 -14.81 -36.60
C GLU A 230 -11.60 -16.20 -36.16
N ALA A 231 -12.42 -17.04 -35.53
CA ALA A 231 -12.00 -18.32 -34.96
C ALA A 231 -11.38 -19.29 -35.98
N PRO A 232 -11.91 -19.47 -37.22
CA PRO A 232 -11.31 -20.35 -38.22
C PRO A 232 -9.89 -19.94 -38.61
N GLN A 233 -9.65 -18.62 -38.77
CA GLN A 233 -8.32 -18.10 -39.08
C GLN A 233 -7.33 -18.35 -37.94
N ARG A 234 -7.79 -18.25 -36.68
CA ARG A 234 -6.96 -18.55 -35.52
C ARG A 234 -6.62 -20.03 -35.39
N GLN A 235 -7.57 -20.92 -35.67
CA GLN A 235 -7.31 -22.37 -35.71
C GLN A 235 -6.26 -22.71 -36.77
N GLN A 236 -6.34 -22.09 -37.95
CA GLN A 236 -5.35 -22.25 -39.00
C GLN A 236 -3.98 -21.69 -38.58
N THR A 237 -3.94 -20.50 -37.96
CA THR A 237 -2.70 -19.91 -37.44
C THR A 237 -2.03 -20.80 -36.38
N LEU A 238 -2.82 -21.43 -35.50
CA LEU A 238 -2.31 -22.36 -34.49
C LEU A 238 -1.71 -23.62 -35.12
N LYS A 239 -2.31 -24.10 -36.23
CA LYS A 239 -1.75 -25.22 -37.00
C LYS A 239 -0.40 -24.84 -37.62
N GLU A 240 -0.33 -23.69 -38.29
CA GLU A 240 0.92 -23.16 -38.86
C GLU A 240 2.00 -22.96 -37.78
N TYR A 241 1.61 -22.52 -36.58
CA TYR A 241 2.53 -22.36 -35.45
C TYR A 241 3.15 -23.69 -35.04
N ARG A 242 2.32 -24.74 -34.92
CA ARG A 242 2.79 -26.08 -34.57
C ARG A 242 3.72 -26.65 -35.64
N GLU A 243 3.42 -26.46 -36.91
CA GLU A 243 4.28 -26.88 -38.03
C GLU A 243 5.63 -26.15 -37.97
N LYS A 244 5.61 -24.83 -37.77
CA LYS A 244 6.81 -24.00 -37.64
C LYS A 244 7.65 -24.35 -36.42
N MET A 245 7.03 -24.73 -35.31
CA MET A 245 7.73 -25.23 -34.12
C MET A 245 8.47 -26.53 -34.42
N VAL A 246 7.89 -27.43 -35.21
CA VAL A 246 8.57 -28.67 -35.64
C VAL A 246 9.75 -28.35 -36.56
N GLU A 247 9.53 -27.51 -37.58
CA GLU A 247 10.56 -27.09 -38.54
C GLU A 247 11.75 -26.40 -37.87
N LYS A 248 11.47 -25.49 -36.93
CA LYS A 248 12.51 -24.73 -36.22
C LYS A 248 13.05 -25.44 -34.97
N HIS A 249 12.73 -26.73 -34.76
CA HIS A 249 13.14 -27.48 -33.57
C HIS A 249 12.83 -26.75 -32.24
N GLY A 250 11.66 -26.12 -32.16
CA GLY A 250 11.19 -25.37 -30.99
C GLY A 250 11.67 -23.92 -30.89
N ALA A 251 12.49 -23.43 -31.83
CA ALA A 251 13.05 -22.08 -31.81
C ALA A 251 12.12 -21.00 -32.42
N VAL A 252 10.84 -21.00 -32.06
CA VAL A 252 9.94 -19.86 -32.37
C VAL A 252 10.00 -18.89 -31.20
N VAL A 253 10.56 -17.70 -31.44
CA VAL A 253 10.71 -16.65 -30.44
C VAL A 253 9.51 -15.71 -30.44
N ALA A 254 9.29 -14.98 -29.33
CA ALA A 254 8.15 -14.07 -29.14
C ALA A 254 7.99 -13.01 -30.25
N LYS A 255 9.09 -12.63 -30.94
CA LYS A 255 9.07 -11.66 -32.05
C LYS A 255 8.61 -12.25 -33.39
N ASP A 256 8.42 -13.57 -33.50
CA ASP A 256 7.96 -14.18 -34.74
C ASP A 256 6.51 -13.70 -35.04
N PRO A 257 6.20 -13.18 -36.24
CA PRO A 257 4.89 -12.62 -36.56
C PRO A 257 3.72 -13.58 -36.30
N ILE A 258 3.97 -14.91 -36.35
CA ILE A 258 2.96 -15.91 -36.06
C ILE A 258 2.44 -15.84 -34.62
N VAL A 259 3.30 -15.43 -33.66
CA VAL A 259 2.94 -15.28 -32.24
C VAL A 259 1.93 -14.16 -32.10
N LYS A 260 2.17 -13.01 -32.75
CA LYS A 260 1.24 -11.87 -32.74
C LYS A 260 -0.15 -12.24 -33.29
N ARG A 261 -0.22 -13.09 -34.33
CA ARG A 261 -1.51 -13.57 -34.89
C ARG A 261 -2.30 -14.49 -33.94
N LEU A 262 -1.64 -15.06 -32.93
CA LEU A 262 -2.28 -15.88 -31.90
C LEU A 262 -2.70 -15.07 -30.66
N MET A 263 -2.23 -13.84 -30.50
CA MET A 263 -2.56 -13.00 -29.35
C MET A 263 -4.00 -12.46 -29.43
N GLY A 264 -4.63 -12.26 -28.26
CA GLY A 264 -5.92 -11.59 -28.14
C GLY A 264 -5.80 -10.07 -28.33
N LYS A 265 -6.94 -9.37 -28.26
CA LYS A 265 -6.96 -7.92 -28.10
C LYS A 265 -6.73 -7.59 -26.63
N GLU A 266 -6.04 -6.49 -26.33
CA GLU A 266 -5.83 -6.02 -24.95
C GLU A 266 -6.87 -4.95 -24.54
N ASP A 267 -7.76 -4.60 -25.47
CA ASP A 267 -8.84 -3.64 -25.24
C ASP A 267 -9.65 -4.04 -24.00
N GLY A 268 -9.88 -3.08 -23.11
CA GLY A 268 -10.62 -3.20 -21.84
C GLY A 268 -10.11 -4.27 -20.86
N PHE A 269 -8.84 -4.70 -20.95
CA PHE A 269 -8.21 -5.50 -19.89
C PHE A 269 -8.23 -4.78 -18.55
N GLY A 270 -8.02 -3.46 -18.58
CA GLY A 270 -7.94 -2.63 -17.39
C GLY A 270 -6.70 -2.89 -16.54
N ALA A 271 -6.66 -2.20 -15.41
CA ALA A 271 -5.65 -2.30 -14.38
C ALA A 271 -6.25 -1.90 -13.03
N ALA A 272 -5.56 -2.25 -11.94
CA ALA A 272 -5.92 -1.74 -10.62
C ALA A 272 -5.87 -0.20 -10.64
N ALA A 273 -6.84 0.43 -9.97
CA ALA A 273 -6.98 1.89 -9.94
C ALA A 273 -6.79 2.42 -8.52
N PRO A 274 -6.25 3.65 -8.36
CA PRO A 274 -6.15 4.30 -7.06
C PRO A 274 -7.53 4.46 -6.44
N PHE A 275 -7.69 4.15 -5.15
CA PHE A 275 -8.97 4.31 -4.47
C PHE A 275 -9.10 5.71 -3.87
N GLY A 276 -8.09 6.16 -3.13
CA GLY A 276 -8.10 7.45 -2.45
C GLY A 276 -7.22 7.46 -1.20
N GLU A 277 -7.38 8.48 -0.36
CA GLU A 277 -6.68 8.60 0.92
C GLU A 277 -7.56 9.11 2.05
N LEU A 278 -7.27 8.65 3.26
CA LEU A 278 -7.71 9.29 4.50
C LEU A 278 -6.51 10.04 5.11
N VAL A 279 -6.67 11.34 5.29
CA VAL A 279 -5.61 12.24 5.74
C VAL A 279 -5.96 12.78 7.12
N VAL A 280 -4.97 12.80 8.02
CA VAL A 280 -5.10 13.41 9.35
C VAL A 280 -4.00 14.44 9.55
N GLU A 281 -4.39 15.69 9.67
CA GLU A 281 -3.49 16.83 9.82
C GLU A 281 -3.60 17.39 11.24
N GLU A 282 -2.47 17.65 11.89
CA GLU A 282 -2.43 18.48 13.08
C GLU A 282 -2.80 19.92 12.70
N LEU A 283 -3.73 20.53 13.44
CA LEU A 283 -4.15 21.93 13.18
C LEU A 283 -3.02 22.92 13.40
N HIS A 284 -2.08 22.56 14.27
CA HIS A 284 -0.88 23.31 14.57
C HIS A 284 0.32 22.38 14.49
N PRO A 285 1.23 22.56 13.52
CA PRO A 285 2.44 21.77 13.44
C PRO A 285 3.25 21.85 14.74
N PHE A 286 3.75 20.71 15.20
CA PHE A 286 4.55 20.66 16.42
C PHE A 286 5.91 21.33 16.23
N SER A 287 6.36 22.07 17.25
CA SER A 287 7.63 22.80 17.18
C SER A 287 8.84 21.93 17.52
N ARG A 288 8.66 20.99 18.46
CA ARG A 288 9.69 20.07 18.94
C ARG A 288 9.13 18.67 19.01
N VAL A 289 9.81 17.75 18.34
CA VAL A 289 9.44 16.33 18.27
C VAL A 289 10.63 15.49 18.72
N SER A 290 10.37 14.50 19.57
CA SER A 290 11.35 13.49 20.01
C SER A 290 10.70 12.12 20.12
N ASP A 291 11.52 11.10 20.39
CA ASP A 291 11.08 9.74 20.75
C ASP A 291 10.12 9.10 19.73
N TYR A 292 10.28 9.48 18.46
CA TYR A 292 9.45 8.95 17.39
C TYR A 292 9.78 7.49 17.14
N ARG A 293 8.71 6.69 17.00
CA ARG A 293 8.77 5.28 16.60
C ARG A 293 7.49 4.90 15.87
N ARG A 294 7.62 4.21 14.75
CA ARG A 294 6.52 3.46 14.13
C ARG A 294 6.86 1.99 14.06
N GLN A 295 5.87 1.13 14.25
CA GLN A 295 6.05 -0.32 14.19
C GLN A 295 4.80 -1.04 13.74
N LEU A 296 4.99 -2.18 13.07
CA LEU A 296 4.00 -3.22 12.87
C LEU A 296 4.40 -4.41 13.75
N ASP A 297 3.56 -4.75 14.72
CA ASP A 297 3.72 -5.95 15.54
C ASP A 297 3.03 -7.13 14.84
N LEU A 298 3.81 -8.12 14.40
CA LEU A 298 3.27 -9.26 13.66
C LEU A 298 2.47 -10.22 14.56
N ALA A 299 2.68 -10.21 15.88
CA ALA A 299 1.91 -11.07 16.79
C ALA A 299 0.45 -10.61 16.93
N THR A 300 0.21 -9.31 16.82
CA THR A 300 -1.11 -8.68 16.97
C THR A 300 -1.69 -8.20 15.63
N GLY A 301 -0.85 -7.94 14.63
CA GLY A 301 -1.22 -7.36 13.34
C GLY A 301 -1.50 -5.85 13.40
N VAL A 302 -1.14 -5.21 14.53
CA VAL A 302 -1.42 -3.81 14.82
C VAL A 302 -0.22 -2.94 14.47
N VAL A 303 -0.49 -1.82 13.78
CA VAL A 303 0.50 -0.75 13.60
C VAL A 303 0.38 0.25 14.74
N ASN A 304 1.51 0.59 15.36
CA ASN A 304 1.59 1.59 16.42
C ASN A 304 2.62 2.67 16.05
N VAL A 305 2.25 3.93 16.24
CA VAL A 305 3.11 5.10 16.03
C VAL A 305 3.12 5.92 17.32
N THR A 306 4.28 6.16 17.90
CA THR A 306 4.44 6.93 19.14
C THR A 306 5.45 8.04 18.94
N TRP A 307 5.21 9.19 19.55
CA TRP A 307 6.13 10.33 19.55
C TRP A 307 5.87 11.24 20.74
N THR A 308 6.85 12.05 21.11
CA THR A 308 6.66 13.15 22.05
C THR A 308 6.71 14.46 21.29
N ALA A 309 5.72 15.31 21.48
CA ALA A 309 5.70 16.65 20.91
C ALA A 309 5.29 17.70 21.94
N ASP A 310 6.07 18.77 22.05
CA ASP A 310 5.85 19.89 22.97
C ASP A 310 5.55 19.45 24.44
N GLY A 311 6.23 18.38 24.87
CA GLY A 311 6.09 17.81 26.23
C GLY A 311 4.82 16.97 26.45
N VAL A 312 4.14 16.55 25.39
CA VAL A 312 3.01 15.60 25.39
C VAL A 312 3.42 14.36 24.61
N SER A 313 3.15 13.18 25.17
CA SER A 313 3.36 11.92 24.46
C SER A 313 2.09 11.54 23.72
N TYR A 314 2.22 11.20 22.45
CA TYR A 314 1.14 10.81 21.57
C TYR A 314 1.32 9.38 21.09
N SER A 315 0.20 8.71 20.83
CA SER A 315 0.15 7.38 20.23
C SER A 315 -0.94 7.30 19.18
N ARG A 316 -0.65 6.63 18.06
CA ARG A 316 -1.62 6.22 17.06
C ARG A 316 -1.58 4.71 16.85
N GLU A 317 -2.75 4.10 16.89
CA GLU A 317 -2.94 2.67 16.67
C GLU A 317 -3.78 2.45 15.42
N HIS A 318 -3.38 1.51 14.55
CA HIS A 318 -4.10 1.15 13.33
C HIS A 318 -4.26 -0.37 13.22
N TYR A 319 -5.46 -0.81 12.87
CA TYR A 319 -5.74 -2.20 12.51
C TYR A 319 -6.99 -2.29 11.61
N CYS A 320 -7.17 -3.42 10.92
CA CYS A 320 -8.35 -3.68 10.10
C CYS A 320 -9.01 -5.01 10.51
N SER A 321 -10.20 -4.92 11.09
CA SER A 321 -11.02 -6.07 11.48
C SER A 321 -11.67 -6.69 10.26
N ALA A 322 -11.34 -7.96 9.98
CA ALA A 322 -12.10 -8.77 9.02
C ALA A 322 -13.47 -9.21 9.57
N PRO A 323 -13.61 -9.66 10.83
CA PRO A 323 -14.92 -10.00 11.40
C PRO A 323 -15.95 -8.86 11.33
N ASP A 324 -15.50 -7.61 11.44
CA ASP A 324 -16.37 -6.43 11.44
C ASP A 324 -16.26 -5.60 10.14
N SER A 325 -15.45 -6.04 9.17
CA SER A 325 -15.24 -5.38 7.85
C SER A 325 -14.93 -3.88 7.95
N VAL A 326 -14.14 -3.49 8.94
CA VAL A 326 -13.82 -2.09 9.25
C VAL A 326 -12.35 -1.93 9.65
N CYS A 327 -11.72 -0.84 9.22
CA CYS A 327 -10.44 -0.37 9.71
C CYS A 327 -10.62 0.68 10.80
N VAL A 328 -9.69 0.70 11.75
CA VAL A 328 -9.72 1.60 12.90
C VAL A 328 -8.38 2.31 12.98
N MET A 329 -8.42 3.62 13.18
CA MET A 329 -7.29 4.41 13.62
C MET A 329 -7.67 5.12 14.92
N ARG A 330 -6.85 5.01 15.96
CA ARG A 330 -7.05 5.72 17.22
C ARG A 330 -5.84 6.57 17.55
N ILE A 331 -6.05 7.88 17.75
CA ILE A 331 -5.04 8.81 18.28
C ILE A 331 -5.36 9.20 19.73
N ARG A 332 -4.32 9.31 20.54
CA ARG A 332 -4.38 9.75 21.94
C ARG A 332 -3.18 10.61 22.27
N GLY A 333 -3.39 11.65 23.09
CA GLY A 333 -2.29 12.31 23.80
C GLY A 333 -2.32 12.03 25.30
N SER A 334 -1.18 12.21 25.94
CA SER A 334 -1.01 11.91 27.37
C SER A 334 -1.55 12.98 28.30
N LYS A 335 -1.80 14.19 27.80
CA LYS A 335 -2.42 15.29 28.54
C LYS A 335 -3.84 15.52 28.02
N PRO A 336 -4.79 15.91 28.90
CA PRO A 336 -6.13 16.29 28.45
C PRO A 336 -6.08 17.39 27.37
N LYS A 337 -7.03 17.35 26.44
CA LYS A 337 -7.26 18.36 25.39
C LYS A 337 -6.10 18.55 24.42
N SER A 338 -5.23 17.56 24.27
CA SER A 338 -4.04 17.68 23.42
C SER A 338 -4.28 17.33 21.95
N VAL A 339 -5.36 16.61 21.61
CA VAL A 339 -5.66 16.22 20.23
C VAL A 339 -6.39 17.35 19.51
N ASN A 340 -5.73 17.90 18.49
CA ASN A 340 -6.19 19.04 17.69
C ASN A 340 -5.95 18.75 16.21
N ILE A 341 -6.89 18.04 15.57
CA ILE A 341 -6.69 17.45 14.25
C ILE A 341 -7.81 17.83 13.27
N LYS A 342 -7.47 17.77 11.98
CA LYS A 342 -8.38 17.80 10.84
C LYS A 342 -8.29 16.46 10.14
N ILE A 343 -9.43 15.83 9.89
CA ILE A 343 -9.55 14.56 9.19
C ILE A 343 -10.28 14.81 7.88
N SER A 344 -9.72 14.34 6.77
CA SER A 344 -10.34 14.43 5.45
C SER A 344 -10.26 13.09 4.71
N LEU A 345 -11.22 12.89 3.82
CA LEU A 345 -11.29 11.74 2.94
C LEU A 345 -11.29 12.26 1.49
N TRP A 346 -10.48 11.66 0.62
CA TRP A 346 -10.31 12.11 -0.76
C TRP A 346 -10.20 10.93 -1.73
N THR A 347 -10.66 11.13 -2.96
CA THR A 347 -10.47 10.20 -4.08
C THR A 347 -10.08 10.99 -5.34
N PRO A 348 -9.25 10.43 -6.25
CA PRO A 348 -8.96 11.06 -7.54
C PRO A 348 -10.14 10.98 -8.51
N HIS A 349 -11.15 10.15 -8.23
CA HIS A 349 -12.29 9.95 -9.12
C HIS A 349 -13.39 11.00 -8.92
N GLU A 350 -14.32 11.07 -9.86
CA GLU A 350 -15.53 11.88 -9.69
C GLU A 350 -16.41 11.26 -8.60
N ALA A 351 -16.75 12.06 -7.58
CA ALA A 351 -17.52 11.60 -6.43
C ALA A 351 -18.29 12.72 -5.73
N GLU A 352 -19.40 12.32 -5.12
CA GLU A 352 -20.14 13.11 -4.15
C GLU A 352 -19.54 12.93 -2.76
N TYR A 353 -19.42 14.05 -2.03
CA TYR A 353 -18.89 14.08 -0.67
C TYR A 353 -20.02 14.36 0.32
N THR A 354 -20.13 13.53 1.35
CA THR A 354 -21.10 13.71 2.42
C THR A 354 -20.40 13.84 3.77
N ASN A 355 -21.00 14.64 4.65
CA ASN A 355 -20.64 14.66 6.06
C ASN A 355 -21.88 14.78 6.91
N VAL A 356 -22.23 13.70 7.61
CA VAL A 356 -23.40 13.65 8.50
C VAL A 356 -22.95 13.15 9.86
N HIS A 357 -23.09 14.00 10.89
CA HIS A 357 -22.70 13.66 12.27
C HIS A 357 -21.25 13.14 12.41
N ASN A 358 -20.30 13.84 11.77
CA ASN A 358 -18.88 13.45 11.72
C ASN A 358 -18.62 12.09 11.05
N LYS A 359 -19.52 11.67 10.17
CA LYS A 359 -19.31 10.57 9.24
C LYS A 359 -19.07 11.15 7.85
N LEU A 360 -17.81 11.11 7.43
CA LEU A 360 -17.37 11.45 6.08
C LEU A 360 -17.74 10.31 5.13
N GLY A 361 -18.22 10.63 3.94
CA GLY A 361 -18.53 9.67 2.89
C GLY A 361 -18.08 10.17 1.52
N ILE A 362 -17.59 9.24 0.71
CA ILE A 362 -17.36 9.37 -0.72
C ILE A 362 -18.27 8.34 -1.39
N HIS A 363 -19.04 8.78 -2.37
CA HIS A 363 -19.77 7.91 -3.29
C HIS A 363 -19.53 8.39 -4.71
N GLY A 364 -18.98 7.53 -5.56
CA GLY A 364 -18.54 7.95 -6.88
C GLY A 364 -18.33 6.78 -7.83
N HIS A 365 -17.70 7.05 -8.97
CA HIS A 365 -17.48 6.07 -10.01
C HIS A 365 -16.08 6.19 -10.60
N LEU A 366 -15.46 5.05 -10.96
CA LEU A 366 -14.24 5.07 -11.77
C LEU A 366 -14.57 5.66 -13.13
N ARG A 367 -13.82 6.68 -13.57
CA ARG A 367 -14.01 7.29 -14.90
C ARG A 367 -13.89 6.31 -16.06
N SER A 368 -13.07 5.27 -15.90
CA SER A 368 -12.76 4.32 -16.97
C SER A 368 -13.90 3.37 -17.33
N ASN A 369 -14.71 2.95 -16.35
CA ASN A 369 -15.70 1.87 -16.54
C ASN A 369 -16.96 2.05 -15.69
N ASN A 370 -17.15 3.24 -15.12
CA ASN A 370 -18.29 3.60 -14.28
C ASN A 370 -18.50 2.71 -13.04
N LEU A 371 -17.51 1.91 -12.64
CA LEU A 371 -17.61 1.06 -11.46
C LEU A 371 -17.82 1.93 -10.22
N THR A 372 -18.92 1.70 -9.49
CA THR A 372 -19.23 2.41 -8.24
C THR A 372 -18.15 2.15 -7.19
N ILE A 373 -17.71 3.21 -6.53
CA ILE A 373 -16.82 3.19 -5.36
C ILE A 373 -17.50 3.91 -4.20
N ASP A 374 -17.35 3.37 -3.00
CA ASP A 374 -17.84 4.00 -1.78
C ASP A 374 -16.80 3.90 -0.67
N ALA A 375 -16.60 4.99 0.06
CA ALA A 375 -15.68 5.08 1.18
C ALA A 375 -16.37 5.84 2.31
N GLN A 376 -16.36 5.29 3.53
CA GLN A 376 -16.94 5.97 4.69
C GLN A 376 -15.98 5.98 5.86
N ALA A 377 -15.98 7.08 6.62
CA ALA A 377 -15.19 7.26 7.83
C ALA A 377 -16.01 7.95 8.92
N ALA A 378 -16.37 7.22 9.98
CA ALA A 378 -17.00 7.78 11.17
C ALA A 378 -15.95 8.18 12.20
N VAL A 379 -16.04 9.43 12.68
CA VAL A 379 -15.11 10.00 13.65
C VAL A 379 -15.79 10.12 15.01
N LYS A 380 -15.23 9.46 16.02
CA LYS A 380 -15.62 9.58 17.43
C LYS A 380 -14.49 10.23 18.20
N ALA A 381 -14.81 11.18 19.07
CA ALA A 381 -13.82 11.86 19.90
C ALA A 381 -14.28 11.85 21.36
N ASP A 382 -13.34 11.57 22.25
CA ASP A 382 -13.57 11.53 23.70
C ASP A 382 -12.62 12.52 24.39
N GLY A 383 -13.06 13.05 25.52
CA GLY A 383 -12.31 14.05 26.29
C GLY A 383 -13.11 15.34 26.49
N ALA A 384 -12.60 16.20 27.38
CA ALA A 384 -13.35 17.32 27.94
C ALA A 384 -13.82 18.36 26.90
N SER A 385 -15.12 18.66 26.86
CA SER A 385 -15.78 19.80 26.15
C SER A 385 -15.13 20.25 24.82
N GLY A 386 -14.61 19.31 24.05
CA GLY A 386 -13.92 19.59 22.79
C GLY A 386 -14.89 20.19 21.77
N VAL A 387 -14.35 20.94 20.81
CA VAL A 387 -15.14 21.53 19.74
C VAL A 387 -14.95 20.70 18.48
N SER A 388 -16.07 20.25 17.91
CA SER A 388 -16.09 19.59 16.61
C SER A 388 -16.75 20.52 15.60
N MET A 389 -16.07 20.74 14.48
CA MET A 389 -16.59 21.48 13.33
C MET A 389 -16.45 20.59 12.10
N SER A 390 -17.32 20.79 11.12
CA SER A 390 -17.28 20.02 9.89
C SER A 390 -17.75 20.81 8.68
N ASN A 391 -17.24 20.41 7.52
CA ASN A 391 -17.83 20.74 6.22
C ASN A 391 -18.07 19.42 5.46
N SER A 392 -18.45 19.49 4.18
CA SER A 392 -18.75 18.28 3.38
C SER A 392 -17.58 17.30 3.25
N GLN A 393 -16.33 17.73 3.42
CA GLN A 393 -15.14 16.91 3.17
C GLN A 393 -14.24 16.70 4.39
N GLN A 394 -14.50 17.42 5.49
CA GLN A 394 -13.58 17.49 6.62
C GLN A 394 -14.31 17.46 7.97
N VAL A 395 -13.69 16.80 8.94
CA VAL A 395 -14.02 16.88 10.36
C VAL A 395 -12.83 17.50 11.09
N ILE A 396 -13.07 18.59 11.80
CA ILE A 396 -12.09 19.30 12.62
C ILE A 396 -12.42 19.04 14.09
N LEU A 397 -11.43 18.58 14.85
CA LEU A 397 -11.51 18.30 16.27
C LEU A 397 -10.50 19.16 17.01
N MET A 398 -10.96 19.91 18.00
CA MET A 398 -10.11 20.74 18.86
C MET A 398 -10.32 20.37 20.32
N ALA A 399 -9.22 20.30 21.07
CA ALA A 399 -9.21 20.09 22.51
C ALA A 399 -9.84 18.76 22.97
N PHE A 400 -9.59 17.66 22.26
CA PHE A 400 -9.98 16.31 22.69
C PHE A 400 -8.81 15.54 23.33
N ASP A 401 -9.12 14.47 24.07
CA ASP A 401 -8.11 13.58 24.67
C ASP A 401 -7.76 12.45 23.70
N THR A 402 -8.78 11.95 23.00
CA THR A 402 -8.64 10.91 21.99
C THR A 402 -9.59 11.14 20.81
N ALA A 403 -9.17 10.69 19.63
CA ALA A 403 -10.05 10.55 18.48
C ALA A 403 -9.88 9.15 17.88
N THR A 404 -11.00 8.54 17.47
CA THR A 404 -11.05 7.24 16.81
C THR A 404 -11.80 7.38 15.49
N VAL A 405 -11.17 6.91 14.41
CA VAL A 405 -11.72 6.91 13.06
C VAL A 405 -12.01 5.46 12.68
N TYR A 406 -13.27 5.17 12.36
CA TYR A 406 -13.73 3.88 11.86
C TYR A 406 -14.02 4.04 10.38
N TYR A 407 -13.33 3.31 9.51
CA TYR A 407 -13.43 3.52 8.08
C TYR A 407 -13.39 2.23 7.29
N SER A 408 -14.02 2.23 6.13
CA SER A 408 -14.09 1.08 5.23
C SER A 408 -14.29 1.54 3.79
N THR A 409 -13.98 0.67 2.85
CA THR A 409 -14.05 0.91 1.41
C THR A 409 -14.78 -0.25 0.73
N ALA A 410 -15.57 0.06 -0.29
CA ALA A 410 -16.26 -0.95 -1.09
C ALA A 410 -16.37 -0.49 -2.56
N THR A 411 -16.60 -1.45 -3.44
CA THR A 411 -16.99 -1.18 -4.83
C THR A 411 -18.27 -1.93 -5.17
N GLY A 412 -18.97 -1.51 -6.23
CA GLY A 412 -20.12 -2.22 -6.78
C GLY A 412 -19.75 -3.49 -7.57
N TRP A 413 -18.56 -4.07 -7.36
CA TRP A 413 -18.07 -5.22 -8.12
C TRP A 413 -18.54 -6.54 -7.51
N ASN A 414 -18.94 -7.49 -8.36
CA ASN A 414 -19.26 -8.85 -7.94
C ASN A 414 -18.96 -9.90 -9.02
N ALA A 415 -18.15 -10.90 -8.66
CA ALA A 415 -17.80 -12.04 -9.52
C ALA A 415 -19.03 -12.84 -10.02
N ALA A 416 -20.08 -12.97 -9.20
CA ALA A 416 -21.30 -13.69 -9.57
C ALA A 416 -22.15 -12.92 -10.60
N GLY A 417 -21.87 -11.63 -10.81
CA GLY A 417 -22.53 -10.78 -11.79
C GLY A 417 -22.03 -10.97 -13.23
N TYR A 418 -21.28 -12.03 -13.54
CA TYR A 418 -20.82 -12.32 -14.91
C TYR A 418 -22.00 -12.34 -15.90
N PRO A 419 -21.87 -11.70 -17.08
CA PRO A 419 -20.66 -11.07 -17.63
C PRO A 419 -20.43 -9.60 -17.24
N GLY A 420 -21.36 -8.95 -16.53
CA GLY A 420 -21.30 -7.53 -16.15
C GLY A 420 -20.34 -7.22 -14.99
N PHE A 421 -20.11 -8.19 -14.11
CA PHE A 421 -19.30 -8.06 -12.89
C PHE A 421 -19.78 -6.99 -11.90
N GLU A 422 -21.07 -6.66 -11.92
CA GLU A 422 -21.68 -5.65 -11.05
C GLU A 422 -22.60 -6.28 -9.99
N ASP A 423 -22.65 -5.62 -8.85
CA ASP A 423 -23.63 -5.83 -7.78
C ASP A 423 -24.47 -4.57 -7.57
N LYS A 424 -25.31 -4.63 -6.54
CA LYS A 424 -25.93 -3.46 -5.94
C LYS A 424 -24.87 -2.48 -5.44
N ASP A 425 -25.26 -1.22 -5.47
CA ASP A 425 -24.54 -0.13 -4.82
C ASP A 425 -24.14 -0.52 -3.38
N PRO A 426 -22.84 -0.43 -3.02
CA PRO A 426 -22.37 -0.84 -1.70
C PRO A 426 -22.71 0.16 -0.59
N HIS A 427 -23.26 1.35 -0.89
CA HIS A 427 -23.43 2.46 0.06
C HIS A 427 -24.13 2.06 1.36
N ASP A 428 -25.28 1.39 1.28
CA ASP A 428 -26.08 1.02 2.46
C ASP A 428 -25.37 -0.02 3.34
N LEU A 429 -24.70 -0.99 2.71
CA LEU A 429 -23.92 -2.01 3.41
C LEU A 429 -22.73 -1.37 4.13
N LEU A 430 -22.02 -0.47 3.45
CA LEU A 430 -20.85 0.22 4.02
C LEU A 430 -21.25 1.16 5.15
N SER A 431 -22.34 1.92 4.95
CA SER A 431 -22.93 2.81 5.95
C SER A 431 -23.34 2.07 7.21
N THR A 432 -23.98 0.91 7.07
CA THR A 432 -24.35 0.05 8.20
C THR A 432 -23.11 -0.49 8.93
N THR A 433 -22.10 -0.92 8.17
CA THR A 433 -20.86 -1.49 8.70
C THR A 433 -20.09 -0.48 9.55
N VAL A 434 -19.85 0.71 8.99
CA VAL A 434 -19.12 1.78 9.68
C VAL A 434 -19.90 2.32 10.88
N THR A 435 -21.22 2.49 10.75
CA THR A 435 -22.07 2.95 11.87
C THR A 435 -22.03 1.97 13.03
N LYS A 436 -22.26 0.68 12.77
CA LYS A 436 -22.20 -0.39 13.78
C LYS A 436 -20.85 -0.45 14.47
N ALA A 437 -19.75 -0.29 13.73
CA ALA A 437 -18.41 -0.27 14.30
C ALA A 437 -18.19 0.94 15.22
N SER A 438 -18.66 2.12 14.81
CA SER A 438 -18.51 3.37 15.56
C SER A 438 -19.36 3.42 16.84
N GLU A 439 -20.40 2.61 16.92
CA GLU A 439 -21.27 2.46 18.10
C GLU A 439 -20.83 1.32 19.03
N ALA A 440 -19.91 0.46 18.57
CA ALA A 440 -19.39 -0.63 19.37
C ALA A 440 -18.39 -0.15 20.42
N PHE A 441 -18.27 -0.91 21.52
CA PHE A 441 -17.22 -0.68 22.50
C PHE A 441 -15.85 -1.04 21.90
N LEU A 442 -14.96 -0.05 21.78
CA LEU A 442 -13.70 -0.20 21.06
C LEU A 442 -12.81 -1.38 21.56
N PRO A 443 -12.68 -1.63 22.88
CA PRO A 443 -11.95 -2.81 23.34
C PRO A 443 -12.53 -4.15 22.86
N ASP A 444 -13.85 -4.26 22.70
CA ASP A 444 -14.48 -5.49 22.19
C ASP A 444 -14.17 -5.67 20.69
N LEU A 445 -14.12 -4.57 19.94
CA LEU A 445 -13.74 -4.59 18.52
C LEU A 445 -12.29 -5.03 18.33
N LEU A 446 -11.37 -4.48 19.13
CA LEU A 446 -9.97 -4.90 19.12
C LEU A 446 -9.81 -6.36 19.55
N GLN A 447 -10.54 -6.81 20.58
CA GLN A 447 -10.47 -8.20 21.04
C GLN A 447 -10.95 -9.16 19.95
N LYS A 448 -12.08 -8.89 19.30
CA LYS A 448 -12.58 -9.71 18.17
C LYS A 448 -11.57 -9.79 17.03
N TYR A 449 -10.97 -8.66 16.67
CA TYR A 449 -9.91 -8.61 15.66
C TYR A 449 -8.72 -9.50 16.08
N THR A 450 -8.17 -9.30 17.28
CA THR A 450 -7.00 -10.06 17.74
C THR A 450 -7.29 -11.55 17.89
N ASP A 451 -8.51 -11.95 18.29
CA ASP A 451 -8.94 -13.35 18.36
C ASP A 451 -9.05 -14.00 16.98
N ASP A 452 -9.49 -13.26 15.98
CA ASP A 452 -9.54 -13.71 14.58
C ASP A 452 -8.13 -13.82 13.98
N TYR A 453 -7.37 -12.73 14.06
CA TYR A 453 -6.02 -12.63 13.51
C TYR A 453 -5.08 -13.69 14.11
N SER A 454 -5.05 -13.81 15.44
CA SER A 454 -4.14 -14.71 16.14
C SER A 454 -4.40 -16.18 15.82
N LYS A 455 -5.63 -16.59 15.49
CA LYS A 455 -5.94 -17.96 15.03
C LYS A 455 -5.21 -18.29 13.73
N LEU A 456 -5.15 -17.33 12.80
CA LEU A 456 -4.48 -17.49 11.52
C LEU A 456 -2.96 -17.37 11.69
N TYR A 457 -2.50 -16.33 12.37
CA TYR A 457 -1.06 -16.06 12.55
C TYR A 457 -0.37 -17.19 13.32
N ASN A 458 -0.92 -17.60 14.47
CA ASN A 458 -0.33 -18.62 15.34
C ASN A 458 -0.45 -20.07 14.81
N SER A 459 -1.05 -20.27 13.63
CA SER A 459 -1.11 -21.60 13.00
C SER A 459 0.26 -22.13 12.53
N PHE A 460 1.26 -21.26 12.42
CA PHE A 460 2.63 -21.62 12.11
C PHE A 460 3.63 -20.71 12.85
N GLU A 461 4.74 -21.29 13.24
CA GLU A 461 5.84 -20.61 13.91
C GLU A 461 7.15 -21.15 13.34
N LEU A 462 8.01 -20.25 12.86
CA LEU A 462 9.37 -20.55 12.47
C LEU A 462 10.30 -20.07 13.58
N ARG A 463 11.15 -20.97 14.08
CA ARG A 463 12.21 -20.66 15.02
C ARG A 463 13.51 -21.22 14.48
N PHE A 464 14.55 -20.39 14.46
CA PHE A 464 15.91 -20.88 14.32
C PHE A 464 16.49 -21.05 15.72
N ASP A 465 16.73 -22.31 16.11
CA ASP A 465 17.33 -22.67 17.41
C ASP A 465 18.77 -22.16 17.57
N ARG A 466 19.34 -21.52 16.54
CA ARG A 466 20.69 -20.93 16.52
C ARG A 466 20.79 -19.49 17.04
N ALA A 467 19.82 -19.05 17.82
CA ALA A 467 20.13 -18.07 18.86
C ALA A 467 20.84 -18.76 20.05
N GLU A 468 21.91 -19.54 19.78
CA GLU A 468 22.97 -19.83 20.77
C GLU A 468 23.87 -18.58 20.90
N GLY A 469 23.23 -17.42 21.01
CA GLY A 469 23.88 -16.20 21.46
C GLY A 469 23.62 -16.04 22.95
N THR A 470 24.53 -15.36 23.63
CA THR A 470 24.30 -14.82 24.96
C THR A 470 22.99 -14.02 25.00
N GLU A 471 22.37 -13.88 26.18
CA GLU A 471 21.16 -13.05 26.32
C GLU A 471 21.38 -11.62 25.80
N GLU A 472 22.61 -11.10 25.91
CA GLU A 472 23.04 -9.82 25.34
C GLU A 472 22.94 -9.80 23.80
N GLU A 473 23.30 -10.88 23.10
CA GLU A 473 23.16 -10.98 21.65
C GLU A 473 21.70 -11.05 21.21
N LYS A 474 20.83 -11.74 21.98
CA LYS A 474 19.38 -11.77 21.73
C LYS A 474 18.73 -10.40 21.94
N GLU A 475 19.15 -9.68 22.96
CA GLU A 475 18.69 -8.32 23.25
C GLU A 475 19.21 -7.30 22.21
N ASN A 476 20.43 -7.51 21.70
CA ASN A 476 21.03 -6.66 20.66
C ASN A 476 20.29 -6.73 19.32
N VAL A 477 19.76 -7.90 18.91
CA VAL A 477 18.97 -8.04 17.67
C VAL A 477 17.76 -7.09 17.65
N LEU A 478 17.14 -6.83 18.81
CA LEU A 478 15.97 -5.97 18.93
C LEU A 478 16.30 -4.47 18.90
N ARG A 479 17.59 -4.09 18.95
CA ARG A 479 18.04 -2.68 18.96
C ARG A 479 18.03 -2.03 17.58
N TRP A 480 18.18 -2.83 16.53
CA TRP A 480 18.18 -2.34 15.16
C TRP A 480 16.76 -2.12 14.67
N THR A 481 16.54 -0.95 14.08
CA THR A 481 15.37 -0.75 13.21
C THR A 481 15.46 -1.68 12.01
N THR A 482 14.32 -1.95 11.37
CA THR A 482 14.26 -2.92 10.27
C THR A 482 15.10 -2.48 9.07
N ASP A 483 15.15 -1.18 8.79
CA ASP A 483 15.99 -0.57 7.77
C ASP A 483 17.49 -0.64 8.12
N GLU A 484 17.87 -0.32 9.37
CA GLU A 484 19.26 -0.45 9.82
C GLU A 484 19.74 -1.92 9.76
N LEU A 485 18.88 -2.87 10.16
CA LEU A 485 19.17 -4.31 10.10
C LEU A 485 19.35 -4.79 8.66
N LEU A 486 18.44 -4.42 7.76
CA LEU A 486 18.54 -4.76 6.34
C LEU A 486 19.83 -4.21 5.74
N GLN A 487 20.20 -2.98 6.09
CA GLN A 487 21.44 -2.37 5.63
C GLN A 487 22.67 -3.12 6.16
N SER A 488 22.70 -3.46 7.45
CA SER A 488 23.77 -4.27 8.06
C SER A 488 23.94 -5.64 7.39
N ILE A 489 22.83 -6.29 6.99
CA ILE A 489 22.86 -7.55 6.22
C ILE A 489 23.48 -7.33 4.84
N LYS A 490 23.05 -6.28 4.11
CA LYS A 490 23.58 -5.96 2.77
C LYS A 490 25.07 -5.66 2.79
N ASP A 491 25.54 -4.96 3.82
CA ASP A 491 26.95 -4.60 4.00
C ASP A 491 27.79 -5.77 4.52
N GLY A 492 27.17 -6.91 4.86
CA GLY A 492 27.85 -8.09 5.38
C GLY A 492 28.32 -7.95 6.83
N HIS A 493 27.81 -6.96 7.57
CA HIS A 493 28.14 -6.70 8.96
C HIS A 493 27.20 -7.39 9.96
N ALA A 494 26.04 -7.86 9.52
CA ALA A 494 25.10 -8.55 10.39
C ALA A 494 25.66 -9.91 10.87
N SER A 495 25.50 -10.17 12.16
CA SER A 495 25.74 -11.46 12.80
C SER A 495 24.77 -12.53 12.28
N GLU A 496 25.08 -13.81 12.54
CA GLU A 496 24.19 -14.91 12.17
C GLU A 496 22.85 -14.87 12.92
N ALA A 497 22.83 -14.35 14.15
CA ALA A 497 21.59 -14.17 14.93
C ALA A 497 20.68 -13.09 14.31
N GLU A 498 21.28 -11.98 13.85
CA GLU A 498 20.57 -10.89 13.16
C GLU A 498 19.98 -11.35 11.82
N LYS A 499 20.76 -12.11 11.03
CA LYS A 499 20.27 -12.75 9.79
C LYS A 499 19.13 -13.73 10.07
N ALA A 500 19.28 -14.60 11.06
CA ALA A 500 18.24 -15.55 11.44
C ALA A 500 16.94 -14.86 11.90
N TYR A 501 17.05 -13.76 12.66
CA TYR A 501 15.90 -12.94 13.03
C TYR A 501 15.25 -12.31 11.80
N PHE A 502 16.03 -11.74 10.88
CA PHE A 502 15.50 -11.17 9.64
C PHE A 502 14.78 -12.21 8.79
N ASP A 503 15.33 -13.42 8.66
CA ASP A 503 14.68 -14.53 7.95
C ASP A 503 13.35 -14.93 8.61
N MET A 504 13.31 -15.05 9.94
CA MET A 504 12.06 -15.29 10.68
C MET A 504 11.04 -14.17 10.47
N LEU A 505 11.51 -12.92 10.50
CA LEU A 505 10.68 -11.73 10.28
C LEU A 505 10.08 -11.76 8.88
N MET A 506 10.86 -12.01 7.83
CA MET A 506 10.38 -12.03 6.44
C MET A 506 9.40 -13.17 6.19
N VAL A 507 9.63 -14.37 6.73
CA VAL A 507 8.69 -15.50 6.62
C VAL A 507 7.37 -15.17 7.29
N GLN A 508 7.40 -14.63 8.51
CA GLN A 508 6.17 -14.29 9.22
C GLN A 508 5.48 -13.05 8.64
N TYR A 509 6.23 -12.10 8.11
CA TYR A 509 5.69 -10.93 7.41
C TYR A 509 4.97 -11.34 6.12
N SER A 510 5.51 -12.31 5.38
CA SER A 510 4.83 -12.88 4.20
C SER A 510 3.47 -13.48 4.56
N ARG A 511 3.40 -14.18 5.71
CA ARG A 511 2.13 -14.72 6.22
C ARG A 511 1.18 -13.63 6.71
N TYR A 512 1.72 -12.60 7.37
CA TYR A 512 0.96 -11.41 7.76
C TYR A 512 0.29 -10.76 6.54
N LEU A 513 1.04 -10.50 5.47
CA LEU A 513 0.50 -9.90 4.25
C LEU A 513 -0.63 -10.74 3.65
N LEU A 514 -0.48 -12.07 3.64
CA LEU A 514 -1.54 -12.97 3.18
C LEU A 514 -2.82 -12.84 4.03
N ILE A 515 -2.68 -12.78 5.36
CA ILE A 515 -3.79 -12.59 6.29
C ILE A 515 -4.42 -11.19 6.12
N ALA A 516 -3.62 -10.14 5.95
CA ALA A 516 -4.12 -8.78 5.83
C ALA A 516 -4.78 -8.49 4.48
N MET A 517 -4.34 -9.12 3.40
CA MET A 517 -4.74 -8.74 2.03
C MET A 517 -5.59 -9.79 1.30
N SER A 518 -5.65 -11.05 1.75
CA SER A 518 -6.40 -12.12 1.06
C SER A 518 -7.25 -12.94 2.03
N ARG A 519 -8.39 -12.38 2.44
CA ARG A 519 -9.36 -13.05 3.32
C ARG A 519 -10.49 -13.71 2.52
N PRO A 520 -11.16 -14.75 3.06
CA PRO A 520 -12.37 -15.29 2.44
C PRO A 520 -13.39 -14.16 2.17
N GLY A 521 -13.95 -14.11 0.95
CA GLY A 521 -14.86 -13.04 0.52
C GLY A 521 -14.17 -11.79 -0.04
N SER A 522 -12.83 -11.75 -0.08
CA SER A 522 -12.06 -10.77 -0.86
C SER A 522 -11.48 -11.40 -2.12
N LEU A 523 -11.01 -10.57 -3.05
CA LEU A 523 -10.20 -11.01 -4.18
C LEU A 523 -8.83 -11.54 -3.69
N PRO A 524 -8.20 -12.45 -4.44
CA PRO A 524 -6.83 -12.87 -4.13
C PRO A 524 -5.87 -11.67 -4.20
N ILE A 525 -4.75 -11.75 -3.48
CA ILE A 525 -3.66 -10.77 -3.65
C ILE A 525 -3.28 -10.72 -5.14
N SER A 526 -3.31 -9.51 -5.68
CA SER A 526 -2.90 -9.22 -7.05
C SER A 526 -1.57 -8.46 -7.05
N GLY A 527 -1.02 -8.18 -8.23
CA GLY A 527 0.13 -7.28 -8.39
C GLY A 527 -0.22 -5.78 -8.20
N SER A 528 -1.42 -5.46 -7.74
CA SER A 528 -1.88 -4.09 -7.46
C SER A 528 -0.97 -3.42 -6.42
N ARG A 529 -0.46 -2.24 -6.75
CA ARG A 529 0.33 -1.39 -5.85
C ARG A 529 -0.57 -0.42 -5.09
N PHE A 530 -0.03 0.26 -4.09
CA PHE A 530 -0.59 1.53 -3.61
C PHE A 530 -0.09 2.65 -4.52
N TRP A 531 -0.88 3.72 -4.67
CA TRP A 531 -0.52 4.89 -5.49
C TRP A 531 -0.19 6.05 -4.57
N THR A 532 0.89 6.77 -4.88
CA THR A 532 1.11 8.06 -4.20
C THR A 532 -0.01 9.04 -4.58
N PRO A 533 -0.26 10.10 -3.78
CA PRO A 533 -1.25 11.11 -4.11
C PRO A 533 -1.00 11.76 -5.49
N GLU A 534 0.27 11.98 -5.84
CA GLU A 534 0.66 12.54 -7.14
C GLU A 534 0.32 11.58 -8.27
N GLU A 535 0.63 10.28 -8.13
CA GLU A 535 0.28 9.27 -9.12
C GLU A 535 -1.24 9.11 -9.26
N ALA A 536 -1.97 9.14 -8.15
CA ALA A 536 -3.42 9.04 -8.14
C ALA A 536 -4.07 10.24 -8.85
N ALA A 537 -3.55 11.46 -8.64
CA ALA A 537 -4.04 12.67 -9.29
C ALA A 537 -3.77 12.69 -10.81
N LEU A 538 -2.80 11.91 -11.31
CA LEU A 538 -2.54 11.78 -12.75
C LEU A 538 -3.55 10.87 -13.46
N VAL A 539 -4.25 10.00 -12.74
CA VAL A 539 -5.35 9.18 -13.32
C VAL A 539 -6.48 10.07 -13.84
N ASP A 540 -6.54 11.31 -13.38
CA ASP A 540 -7.54 12.30 -13.77
C ASP A 540 -7.21 13.06 -15.07
N ARG A 541 -6.04 12.84 -15.68
CA ARG A 541 -5.63 13.50 -16.91
C ARG A 541 -5.89 12.59 -18.13
N PRO A 542 -6.66 13.05 -19.12
CA PRO A 542 -6.99 12.27 -20.32
C PRO A 542 -5.77 11.93 -21.18
#